data_AF-A0A9X2C0C8-F1
#
_entry.id   AF-A0A9X2C0C8-F1
#
_cell.length_a   1.000
_cell.length_b   1.000
_cell.length_c   1.000
_cell.angle_alpha   90.00
_cell.angle_beta   90.00
_cell.angle_gamma   90.00
#
_symmetry.space_group_name_H-M   'P 1'
#
loop_
_entity.id
_entity.type
_entity.pdbx_description
1 polymer ?
#
loop_
_entity_poly.entity_id
_entity_poly.type
_entity_poly.pdbx_seq_one_letter_code
_entity_poly.pdbx_strand_id
1 'polypeptide(L)'
;MCWKLKLFVLVFLTSPALAQPRLAVHEKTTGVSQSDDYVRFGTIFERAAAALLASGRCKAADFSEMGGFIRSTNIRNRRAYFTYCGAMDPQHRIYLFIDNENFRLE
;
A
#
# COMPACT_ATOMS: atom_id res chain seq x y z
N MET A 1 56.11 3.73 -44.91
CA MET A 1 55.75 3.65 -43.48
C MET A 1 54.31 3.19 -43.38
N CYS A 2 54.09 1.98 -42.85
CA CYS A 2 52.81 1.28 -42.81
C CYS A 2 52.12 1.58 -41.48
N TRP A 3 51.12 2.47 -41.47
CA TRP A 3 50.39 2.83 -40.25
C TRP A 3 49.30 1.78 -40.02
N LYS A 4 49.24 1.23 -38.80
CA LYS A 4 48.37 0.11 -38.44
C LYS A 4 46.93 0.59 -38.24
N LEU A 5 45.98 -0.06 -38.90
CA LEU A 5 44.55 0.06 -38.63
C LEU A 5 44.26 -0.61 -37.27
N LYS A 6 43.86 0.17 -36.26
CA LYS A 6 43.41 -0.39 -34.97
C LYS A 6 41.96 -0.82 -35.11
N LEU A 7 41.75 -2.14 -35.03
CA LEU A 7 40.45 -2.77 -34.85
C LEU A 7 39.84 -2.29 -33.52
N PHE A 8 38.75 -1.54 -33.58
CA PHE A 8 37.94 -1.23 -32.40
C PHE A 8 37.02 -2.43 -32.14
N VAL A 9 37.43 -3.31 -31.22
CA VAL A 9 36.55 -4.37 -30.70
C VAL A 9 35.57 -3.71 -29.74
N LEU A 10 34.32 -3.56 -30.18
CA LEU A 10 33.18 -3.19 -29.33
C LEU A 10 32.88 -4.37 -28.40
N VAL A 11 33.44 -4.34 -27.19
CA VAL A 11 33.00 -5.19 -26.08
C VAL A 11 31.61 -4.69 -25.67
N PHE A 12 30.57 -5.43 -26.02
CA PHE A 12 29.23 -5.22 -25.47
C PHE A 12 29.29 -5.52 -23.97
N LEU A 13 29.30 -4.46 -23.16
CA LEU A 13 29.05 -4.53 -21.73
C LEU A 13 27.63 -5.09 -21.53
N THR A 14 27.50 -6.39 -21.28
CA THR A 14 26.26 -6.94 -20.74
C THR A 14 26.16 -6.50 -19.29
N SER A 15 25.59 -5.31 -19.08
CA SER A 15 25.23 -4.86 -17.74
C SER A 15 24.27 -5.90 -17.13
N PRO A 16 24.58 -6.50 -15.96
CA PRO A 16 23.53 -7.14 -15.21
C PRO A 16 22.56 -6.04 -14.81
N ALA A 17 21.33 -6.09 -15.31
CA ALA A 17 20.27 -5.26 -14.79
C ALA A 17 20.19 -5.59 -13.29
N LEU A 18 20.70 -4.70 -12.45
CA LEU A 18 20.47 -4.76 -11.01
C LEU A 18 18.97 -4.82 -10.87
N ALA A 19 18.46 -5.96 -10.40
CA ALA A 19 17.09 -6.10 -9.95
C ALA A 19 16.93 -5.06 -8.84
N GLN A 20 16.48 -3.86 -9.23
CA GLN A 20 16.14 -2.82 -8.29
C GLN A 20 15.08 -3.46 -7.39
N PRO A 21 15.26 -3.45 -6.05
CA PRO A 21 14.10 -3.61 -5.19
C PRO A 21 13.10 -2.59 -5.72
N ARG A 22 11.90 -3.02 -6.15
CA ARG A 22 10.84 -2.07 -6.46
C ARG A 22 10.80 -1.15 -5.26
N LEU A 23 11.26 0.09 -5.43
CA LEU A 23 11.08 1.12 -4.42
C LEU A 23 9.61 1.00 -4.06
N ALA A 24 9.33 0.85 -2.77
CA ALA A 24 7.97 0.88 -2.26
C ALA A 24 7.45 2.31 -2.51
N VAL A 25 7.12 2.58 -3.77
CA VAL A 25 6.12 3.56 -4.14
C VAL A 25 4.95 3.14 -3.29
N HIS A 26 4.54 4.02 -2.37
CA HIS A 26 3.28 3.87 -1.68
C HIS A 26 2.21 3.85 -2.77
N GLU A 27 1.92 2.65 -3.28
CA GLU A 27 0.90 2.46 -4.29
C GLU A 27 -0.41 2.79 -3.60
N LYS A 28 -0.94 3.94 -4.00
CA LYS A 28 -2.17 4.47 -3.43
C LYS A 28 -3.28 3.48 -3.75
N THR A 29 -3.88 2.91 -2.71
CA THR A 29 -4.90 1.89 -2.90
C THR A 29 -6.20 2.58 -3.31
N THR A 30 -6.79 2.11 -4.41
CA THR A 30 -8.07 2.66 -4.90
C THR A 30 -9.14 2.51 -3.81
N GLY A 31 -9.99 3.54 -3.66
CA GLY A 31 -11.04 3.57 -2.64
C GLY A 31 -10.58 4.09 -1.27
N VAL A 32 -9.32 3.88 -0.87
CA VAL A 32 -8.83 4.28 0.46
C VAL A 32 -8.92 5.80 0.70
N SER A 33 -8.79 6.61 -0.36
CA SER A 33 -8.97 8.06 -0.25
C SER A 33 -10.38 8.54 0.07
N GLN A 34 -11.36 7.64 0.10
CA GLN A 34 -12.73 7.93 0.52
C GLN A 34 -12.97 7.65 2.02
N SER A 35 -11.94 7.21 2.75
CA SER A 35 -12.04 6.92 4.18
C SER A 35 -12.51 8.13 4.97
N ASP A 36 -13.22 7.89 6.07
CA ASP A 36 -13.53 8.92 7.04
C ASP A 36 -12.25 9.53 7.60
N ASP A 37 -12.23 10.86 7.76
CA ASP A 37 -11.05 11.61 8.23
C ASP A 37 -9.78 11.43 7.36
N TYR A 38 -9.90 11.04 6.08
CA TYR A 38 -8.75 10.81 5.19
C TYR A 38 -7.80 12.00 5.08
N VAL A 39 -8.33 13.23 5.10
CA VAL A 39 -7.48 14.46 5.09
C VAL A 39 -6.52 14.48 6.28
N ARG A 40 -6.91 13.91 7.43
CA ARG A 40 -6.10 13.88 8.65
C ARG A 40 -5.23 12.63 8.76
N PHE A 41 -5.73 11.49 8.31
CA PHE A 41 -5.08 10.19 8.54
C PHE A 41 -4.72 9.41 7.27
N GLY A 42 -4.75 10.03 6.10
CA GLY A 42 -4.54 9.38 4.80
C GLY A 42 -3.28 8.52 4.73
N THR A 43 -2.14 9.02 5.20
CA THR A 43 -0.88 8.25 5.24
C THR A 43 -0.97 7.00 6.12
N ILE A 44 -1.77 7.04 7.20
CA ILE A 44 -2.02 5.87 8.05
C ILE A 44 -2.94 4.88 7.34
N PHE A 45 -4.01 5.37 6.71
CA PHE A 45 -4.93 4.52 5.96
C PHE A 45 -4.27 3.80 4.79
N GLU A 46 -3.45 4.48 4.00
CA GLU A 46 -2.72 3.85 2.89
C GLU A 46 -1.72 2.79 3.38
N ARG A 47 -1.03 3.05 4.51
CA ARG A 47 -0.15 2.06 5.15
C ARG A 47 -0.93 0.85 5.67
N ALA A 48 -2.08 1.07 6.31
CA ALA A 48 -2.93 0.01 6.83
C ALA A 48 -3.52 -0.84 5.70
N ALA A 49 -4.00 -0.21 4.63
CA ALA A 49 -4.51 -0.91 3.45
C ALA A 49 -3.41 -1.74 2.78
N ALA A 50 -2.21 -1.18 2.59
CA ALA A 50 -1.07 -1.91 2.04
C ALA A 50 -0.72 -3.15 2.90
N ALA A 51 -0.76 -3.05 4.23
CA ALA A 51 -0.53 -4.18 5.11
C ALA A 51 -1.62 -5.28 4.99
N LEU A 52 -2.88 -4.88 4.82
CA LEU A 52 -4.00 -5.79 4.62
C LEU A 52 -3.95 -6.50 3.26
N LEU A 53 -3.54 -5.80 2.20
CA LEU A 53 -3.31 -6.38 0.88
C LEU A 53 -2.13 -7.36 0.89
N ALA A 54 -1.01 -6.95 1.50
CA ALA A 54 0.19 -7.78 1.57
C ALA A 54 -0.02 -9.07 2.38
N SER A 55 -0.86 -9.01 3.42
CA SER A 55 -1.24 -10.20 4.21
C SER A 55 -2.31 -11.06 3.55
N GLY A 56 -2.92 -10.61 2.45
CA GLY A 56 -4.03 -11.31 1.79
C GLY A 56 -5.34 -11.28 2.56
N ARG A 57 -5.44 -10.51 3.66
CA ARG A 57 -6.69 -10.33 4.42
C ARG A 57 -7.74 -9.56 3.64
N CYS A 58 -7.30 -8.69 2.73
CA CYS A 58 -8.15 -7.89 1.86
C CYS A 58 -7.65 -7.93 0.41
N LYS A 59 -8.54 -7.60 -0.52
CA LYS A 59 -8.27 -7.35 -1.93
C LYS A 59 -8.48 -5.86 -2.23
N ALA A 60 -7.86 -5.36 -3.29
CA ALA A 60 -8.06 -3.97 -3.71
C ALA A 60 -9.53 -3.62 -4.00
N ALA A 61 -10.30 -4.61 -4.47
CA ALA A 61 -11.74 -4.45 -4.71
C ALA A 61 -12.52 -4.17 -3.42
N ASP A 62 -12.14 -4.77 -2.29
CA ASP A 62 -12.82 -4.54 -1.00
C ASP A 62 -12.75 -3.06 -0.61
N PHE A 63 -11.59 -2.42 -0.76
CA PHE A 63 -11.43 -0.99 -0.48
C PHE A 63 -12.19 -0.10 -1.46
N SER A 64 -12.29 -0.51 -2.74
CA SER A 64 -13.06 0.22 -3.74
C SER A 64 -14.56 0.14 -3.48
N GLU A 65 -15.06 -1.00 -2.99
CA GLU A 65 -16.46 -1.21 -2.65
C GLU A 65 -16.83 -0.48 -1.36
N MET A 66 -16.00 -0.63 -0.33
CA MET A 66 -16.27 -0.04 0.99
C MET A 66 -15.94 1.45 1.09
N GLY A 67 -15.13 1.98 0.18
CA GLY A 67 -14.63 3.36 0.27
C GLY A 67 -13.55 3.54 1.34
N GLY A 68 -12.75 2.50 1.61
CA GLY A 68 -11.67 2.56 2.60
C GLY A 68 -12.10 2.22 4.03
N PHE A 69 -11.75 3.09 4.98
CA PHE A 69 -12.00 2.91 6.41
C PHE A 69 -13.08 3.86 6.91
N ILE A 70 -14.08 3.30 7.61
CA ILE A 70 -15.26 3.99 8.14
C ILE A 70 -15.06 4.21 9.64
N ARG A 71 -15.38 5.40 10.14
CA ARG A 71 -15.25 5.75 11.56
C ARG A 71 -16.26 4.95 12.39
N SER A 72 -15.76 4.29 13.44
CA SER A 72 -16.62 3.61 14.42
C SER A 72 -17.33 4.63 15.31
N THR A 73 -18.66 4.54 15.37
CA THR A 73 -19.50 5.32 16.29
C THR A 73 -19.61 4.67 17.67
N ASN A 74 -19.37 3.36 17.76
CA ASN A 74 -19.48 2.58 19.00
C ASN A 74 -18.24 2.75 19.91
N ILE A 75 -17.06 2.95 19.33
CA ILE A 75 -15.81 3.10 20.09
C ILE A 75 -15.42 4.59 20.12
N ARG A 76 -16.06 5.34 21.02
CA ARG A 76 -15.98 6.81 21.02
C ARG A 76 -14.67 7.38 21.59
N ASN A 77 -14.04 6.68 22.53
CA ASN A 77 -12.85 7.17 23.25
C ASN A 77 -11.54 6.89 22.51
N ARG A 78 -11.59 6.32 21.30
CA ARG A 78 -10.41 6.02 20.48
C ARG A 78 -10.64 6.47 19.05
N ARG A 79 -9.55 6.75 18.33
CA ARG A 79 -9.57 6.93 16.87
C ARG A 79 -9.72 5.56 16.22
N ALA A 80 -10.93 5.00 16.28
CA ALA A 80 -11.27 3.67 15.81
C ALA A 80 -12.04 3.76 14.49
N TYR A 81 -11.57 3.00 13.52
CA TYR A 81 -12.16 2.87 12.19
C TYR A 81 -12.31 1.39 11.88
N PHE A 82 -13.08 1.04 10.86
CA PHE A 82 -13.21 -0.32 10.39
C PHE A 82 -13.44 -0.37 8.89
N THR A 83 -13.16 -1.51 8.29
CA THR A 83 -13.56 -1.84 6.92
C THR A 83 -14.07 -3.28 6.89
N TYR A 84 -14.68 -3.69 5.78
CA TYR A 84 -15.04 -5.08 5.52
C TYR A 84 -14.22 -5.60 4.36
N CYS A 85 -13.68 -6.80 4.50
CA CYS A 85 -12.95 -7.47 3.44
C CYS A 85 -13.57 -8.84 3.17
N GLY A 86 -14.07 -9.08 1.96
CA GLY A 86 -14.86 -10.26 1.63
C GLY A 86 -16.37 -10.01 1.67
N ALA A 87 -17.00 -10.10 2.85
CA ALA A 87 -18.44 -9.95 3.01
C ALA A 87 -18.82 -8.86 4.02
N MET A 88 -20.03 -8.30 3.90
CA MET A 88 -20.55 -7.28 4.82
C MET A 88 -21.14 -7.88 6.10
N ASP A 89 -20.33 -8.61 6.86
CA ASP A 89 -20.72 -9.20 8.14
C ASP A 89 -19.65 -9.00 9.24
N PRO A 90 -19.99 -9.19 10.53
CA PRO A 90 -19.06 -8.94 11.62
C PRO A 90 -17.76 -9.76 11.60
N GLN A 91 -17.72 -10.93 10.95
CA GLN A 91 -16.54 -11.79 10.89
C GLN A 91 -15.49 -11.27 9.90
N HIS A 92 -15.94 -10.56 8.88
CA HIS A 92 -15.12 -9.96 7.83
C HIS A 92 -14.75 -8.49 8.12
N ARG A 93 -15.22 -7.97 9.26
CA ARG A 93 -14.88 -6.63 9.72
C ARG A 93 -13.50 -6.61 10.35
N ILE A 94 -12.68 -5.67 9.91
CA ILE A 94 -11.35 -5.42 10.46
C ILE A 94 -11.35 -4.04 11.08
N TYR A 95 -10.90 -3.95 12.33
CA TYR A 95 -10.73 -2.68 13.02
C TYR A 95 -9.34 -2.11 12.81
N LEU A 96 -9.28 -0.79 12.67
CA LEU A 96 -8.08 0.02 12.62
C LEU A 96 -8.12 1.02 13.78
N PHE A 97 -7.16 0.91 14.69
CA PHE A 97 -6.98 1.86 15.80
C PHE A 97 -5.79 2.76 15.51
N ILE A 98 -6.01 4.07 15.55
CA ILE A 98 -4.96 5.07 15.29
C ILE A 98 -4.45 5.69 16.60
N ASP A 99 -3.16 5.46 16.88
CA ASP A 99 -2.45 5.97 18.04
C ASP A 99 -1.31 6.90 17.58
N ASN A 100 -1.61 8.20 17.55
CA ASN A 100 -0.72 9.26 17.08
C ASN A 100 -0.29 9.07 15.62
N GLU A 101 0.97 8.74 15.37
CA GLU A 101 1.53 8.50 14.04
C GLU A 101 1.56 7.02 13.64
N ASN A 102 1.06 6.14 14.53
CA ASN A 102 1.04 4.69 14.34
C ASN A 102 -0.40 4.13 14.35
N PHE A 103 -0.53 2.85 14.01
CA PHE A 103 -1.81 2.14 14.01
C PHE A 103 -1.70 0.69 14.45
N ARG A 104 -2.83 0.10 14.83
CA ARG A 104 -3.01 -1.34 15.06
C ARG A 104 -4.20 -1.85 14.25
N LEU A 105 -4.06 -3.05 13.70
CA LEU A 105 -5.11 -3.78 13.01
C LEU A 105 -5.58 -4.94 13.88
N GLU A 106 -6.89 -5.05 14.05
CA GLU A 106 -7.56 -6.13 14.79
C GLU A 106 -8.57 -6.80 13.85
#